data_AF-A0A939PFP9-F1
#
_entry.id   AF-A0A939PFP9-F1
#
_cell.length_a   1.000
_cell.length_b   1.000
_cell.length_c   1.000
_cell.angle_alpha   90.00
_cell.angle_beta   90.00
_cell.angle_gamma   90.00
#
_symmetry.space_group_name_H-M   'P 1'
#
loop_
_entity.id
_entity.type
_entity.pdbx_description
1 polymer ?
#
loop_
_entity_poly.entity_id
_entity_poly.type
_entity_poly.pdbx_seq_one_letter_code
_entity_poly.pdbx_strand_id
1 'polypeptide(L)'
;MNVEQEGSSVTDPATPSKDGGVERHAPEEATERPGDAARPGGDDVPPPRDGEPADGGPTNGGPTNGGPTNGSEPPSGGGPRPEVEPLPRPRRRVPRSVIAAGAAVALVAAGAAAYAAFGGDDGGDGASAKKGSSAWVDQAAQRLRATPGFQFSGTLSQDGQPVKVALKVGRTGLASGSMTVSGRRVDVIAIDDGTFIKAGTAFWRASGGESAHPENYAGRWTKAPASMPLLDIDDVLAPQAIAKQLVKARAKAAQAKPDTYGGAPAYRVRTPQADYYLSTAAPYKLLSVHAAGQGDPEFAAAELTDPAPLFAELRPRVARLAGAPDPRLRFQPGKLTFINCDENTNGCTVSVPATLTSPDGAVPSGARAALRATVTSGNRSLGTCKGSGPVPDNRSLVLRCTVTGRAWRTWMKAALDNPGSHPYGATARIVGEAVAADEVSGLLAEIDRQR
;
A
#
# COMPACT_ATOMS: atom_id res chain seq x y z
N MET A 1 34.99 -32.81 6.62
CA MET A 1 34.12 -32.62 5.45
C MET A 1 33.95 -31.12 5.31
N ASN A 2 34.42 -30.51 4.22
CA ASN A 2 34.30 -29.06 4.04
C ASN A 2 33.04 -28.80 3.23
N VAL A 3 31.97 -28.38 3.91
CA VAL A 3 30.81 -27.85 3.22
C VAL A 3 31.09 -26.38 2.96
N GLU A 4 31.40 -26.06 1.71
CA GLU A 4 31.80 -24.71 1.34
C GLU A 4 30.56 -23.84 1.12
N GLN A 5 30.48 -22.75 1.89
CA GLN A 5 29.37 -21.81 1.88
C GLN A 5 29.64 -20.68 0.88
N GLU A 6 28.93 -20.66 -0.23
CA GLU A 6 28.94 -19.51 -1.15
C GLU A 6 27.88 -18.49 -0.74
N GLY A 7 28.31 -17.46 -0.03
CA GLY A 7 27.47 -16.31 0.32
C GLY A 7 27.36 -15.34 -0.85
N SER A 8 26.43 -15.57 -1.79
CA SER A 8 26.13 -14.59 -2.83
C SER A 8 25.18 -13.53 -2.26
N SER A 9 25.71 -12.35 -1.94
CA SER A 9 24.91 -11.15 -1.70
C SER A 9 24.25 -10.73 -3.02
N VAL A 10 22.93 -10.64 -3.05
CA VAL A 10 22.22 -10.01 -4.17
C VAL A 10 22.46 -8.51 -4.08
N THR A 11 23.31 -8.02 -4.97
CA THR A 11 23.55 -6.59 -5.19
C THR A 11 22.42 -6.03 -6.06
N ASP A 12 21.84 -4.91 -5.66
CA ASP A 12 20.86 -4.17 -6.48
C ASP A 12 21.47 -3.80 -7.85
N PRO A 13 20.71 -3.91 -8.96
CA PRO A 13 21.18 -3.41 -10.25
C PRO A 13 21.26 -1.87 -10.20
N ALA A 14 22.45 -1.35 -10.53
CA ALA A 14 22.75 0.06 -10.61
C ALA A 14 21.81 0.81 -11.57
N THR A 15 21.32 1.97 -11.11
CA THR A 15 20.51 2.92 -11.88
C THR A 15 21.28 3.43 -13.10
N PRO A 16 20.74 3.35 -14.33
CA PRO A 16 21.41 3.96 -15.49
C PRO A 16 21.27 5.49 -15.44
N SER A 17 22.41 6.15 -15.62
CA SER A 17 22.55 7.61 -15.78
C SER A 17 21.77 8.07 -17.02
N LYS A 18 20.99 9.14 -16.88
CA LYS A 18 20.31 9.83 -17.98
C LYS A 18 21.25 10.87 -18.59
N ASP A 19 21.76 10.59 -19.78
CA ASP A 19 22.22 11.60 -20.72
C ASP A 19 21.80 11.18 -22.13
N GLY A 20 21.18 12.10 -22.87
CA GLY A 20 20.75 11.87 -24.25
C GLY A 20 19.51 12.68 -24.61
N GLY A 21 19.72 13.92 -25.04
CA GLY A 21 18.69 14.75 -25.66
C GLY A 21 18.26 14.16 -27.01
N VAL A 22 16.97 14.32 -27.34
CA VAL A 22 16.44 14.01 -28.66
C VAL A 22 15.57 15.17 -29.14
N GLU A 23 15.86 15.56 -30.37
CA GLU A 23 15.21 16.57 -31.19
C GLU A 23 13.71 16.38 -31.35
N ARG A 24 13.02 17.51 -31.53
CA ARG A 24 11.60 17.61 -31.86
C ARG A 24 11.43 17.38 -33.36
N HIS A 25 10.68 16.35 -33.73
CA HIS A 25 10.05 16.26 -35.05
C HIS A 25 8.52 16.36 -34.92
N ALA A 26 7.95 17.16 -35.81
CA ALA A 26 6.53 17.48 -35.91
C ALA A 26 5.71 16.27 -36.39
N PRO A 27 4.41 16.19 -36.07
CA PRO A 27 3.54 15.14 -36.58
C PRO A 27 3.04 15.47 -37.99
N GLU A 28 3.21 14.50 -38.89
CA GLU A 28 2.60 14.44 -40.22
C GLU A 28 1.17 13.86 -40.10
N GLU A 29 0.23 14.50 -40.80
CA GLU A 29 -1.19 14.11 -40.91
C GLU A 29 -1.33 12.69 -41.48
N ALA A 30 -2.16 11.86 -40.85
CA ALA A 30 -2.60 10.58 -41.40
C ALA A 30 -4.13 10.56 -41.50
N THR A 31 -4.57 10.55 -42.75
CA THR A 31 -5.93 10.54 -43.27
C THR A 31 -6.70 9.28 -42.85
N GLU A 32 -7.94 9.48 -42.36
CA GLU A 32 -8.93 8.43 -42.14
C GLU A 32 -9.30 7.71 -43.45
N ARG A 33 -9.38 6.37 -43.39
CA ARG A 33 -10.13 5.55 -44.36
C ARG A 33 -11.13 4.65 -43.61
N PRO A 34 -12.39 4.60 -44.06
CA PRO A 34 -13.43 3.78 -43.44
C PRO A 34 -13.59 2.42 -44.13
N GLY A 35 -14.08 1.44 -43.36
CA GLY A 35 -14.75 0.23 -43.84
C GLY A 35 -13.91 -1.04 -43.81
N ASP A 36 -14.30 -2.03 -42.98
CA ASP A 36 -15.07 -3.16 -43.53
C ASP A 36 -15.54 -4.14 -42.45
N ALA A 37 -16.69 -4.73 -42.75
CA ALA A 37 -17.48 -5.60 -41.90
C ALA A 37 -17.06 -7.08 -41.99
N ALA A 38 -17.29 -7.78 -40.88
CA ALA A 38 -17.71 -9.18 -40.75
C ALA A 38 -16.87 -10.32 -41.37
N ARG A 39 -16.45 -11.27 -40.52
CA ARG A 39 -16.70 -12.72 -40.71
C ARG A 39 -16.41 -13.54 -39.44
N PRO A 40 -17.24 -14.55 -39.11
CA PRO A 40 -17.01 -15.52 -38.05
C PRO A 40 -16.49 -16.87 -38.62
N GLY A 41 -15.80 -17.65 -37.78
CA GLY A 41 -15.32 -19.01 -38.06
C GLY A 41 -13.79 -19.09 -37.96
N GLY A 42 -13.17 -20.13 -37.41
CA GLY A 42 -13.65 -21.38 -36.85
C GLY A 42 -12.50 -22.01 -36.07
N ASP A 43 -12.86 -23.04 -35.30
CA ASP A 43 -11.97 -23.89 -34.52
C ASP A 43 -10.91 -24.59 -35.39
N ASP A 44 -9.65 -24.56 -34.97
CA ASP A 44 -8.67 -25.60 -35.33
C ASP A 44 -7.53 -25.63 -34.29
N VAL A 45 -7.60 -26.62 -33.39
CA VAL A 45 -6.55 -26.98 -32.44
C VAL A 45 -5.74 -28.12 -33.05
N PRO A 46 -4.44 -27.94 -33.37
CA PRO A 46 -3.59 -29.06 -33.75
C PRO A 46 -3.15 -29.88 -32.51
N PRO A 47 -3.08 -31.22 -32.60
CA PRO A 47 -2.62 -32.07 -31.50
C PRO A 47 -1.09 -32.00 -31.30
N PRO A 48 -0.59 -32.35 -30.09
CA PRO A 48 0.84 -32.37 -29.79
C PRO A 48 1.55 -33.53 -30.50
N ARG A 49 2.79 -33.28 -30.94
CA ARG A 49 3.72 -34.29 -31.45
C ARG A 49 4.59 -34.83 -30.32
N ASP A 50 4.61 -36.15 -30.20
CA ASP A 50 5.54 -36.95 -29.40
C ASP A 50 6.78 -37.37 -30.24
N GLY A 51 7.92 -37.56 -29.56
CA GLY A 51 9.18 -38.13 -30.10
C GLY A 51 10.16 -37.04 -30.57
N GLU A 52 11.45 -37.00 -30.21
CA GLU A 52 12.46 -38.04 -29.97
C GLU A 52 13.66 -37.48 -29.17
N PRO A 53 14.50 -38.36 -28.59
CA PRO A 53 15.70 -38.01 -27.84
C PRO A 53 16.94 -37.91 -28.75
N ALA A 54 17.92 -37.10 -28.36
CA ALA A 54 19.26 -37.13 -28.96
C ALA A 54 20.35 -37.04 -27.89
N ASP A 55 21.13 -38.11 -27.87
CA ASP A 55 22.40 -38.32 -27.19
C ASP A 55 23.55 -37.45 -27.74
N GLY A 56 24.61 -37.33 -26.94
CA GLY A 56 25.96 -36.87 -27.32
C GLY A 56 26.38 -35.66 -26.49
N GLY A 57 27.47 -35.63 -25.73
CA GLY A 57 28.73 -36.39 -25.72
C GLY A 57 29.80 -35.41 -25.18
N PRO A 58 30.90 -35.88 -24.55
CA PRO A 58 31.68 -35.09 -23.60
C PRO A 58 32.83 -34.31 -24.27
N THR A 59 33.24 -33.18 -23.68
CA THR A 59 34.54 -32.56 -23.97
C THR A 59 35.35 -32.37 -22.70
N ASN A 60 36.47 -33.08 -22.68
CA ASN A 60 37.61 -32.94 -21.77
C ASN A 60 38.24 -31.54 -21.86
N GLY A 61 38.63 -30.99 -20.71
CA GLY A 61 39.54 -29.84 -20.60
C GLY A 61 40.29 -29.91 -19.28
N GLY A 62 41.55 -30.35 -19.35
CA GLY A 62 42.47 -30.52 -18.23
C GLY A 62 43.13 -29.22 -17.72
N PRO A 63 44.15 -29.34 -16.85
CA PRO A 63 44.32 -28.48 -15.67
C PRO A 63 45.41 -27.42 -15.81
N THR A 64 45.38 -26.39 -14.95
CA THR A 64 46.56 -25.56 -14.66
C THR A 64 46.74 -25.35 -13.17
N ASN A 65 47.92 -25.78 -12.70
CA ASN A 65 48.51 -25.57 -11.39
C ASN A 65 48.90 -24.11 -11.14
N GLY A 66 48.84 -23.66 -9.89
CA GLY A 66 49.52 -22.47 -9.39
C GLY A 66 49.44 -22.40 -7.86
N GLY A 67 50.53 -22.75 -7.17
CA GLY A 67 50.68 -22.65 -5.71
C GLY A 67 51.17 -21.25 -5.24
N PRO A 68 51.92 -21.16 -4.12
CA PRO A 68 51.37 -20.83 -2.81
C PRO A 68 52.00 -19.55 -2.19
N THR A 69 51.34 -18.91 -1.21
CA THR A 69 52.03 -18.05 -0.22
C THR A 69 51.27 -17.94 1.12
N ASN A 70 51.98 -18.27 2.21
CA ASN A 70 52.09 -17.65 3.55
C ASN A 70 50.91 -16.76 4.02
N GLY A 71 50.26 -16.99 5.16
CA GLY A 71 50.81 -17.24 6.49
C GLY A 71 50.71 -15.95 7.32
N SER A 72 49.90 -15.93 8.40
CA SER A 72 50.02 -15.09 9.62
C SER A 72 48.80 -15.24 10.54
N GLU A 73 48.93 -16.06 11.58
CA GLU A 73 48.30 -15.88 12.92
C GLU A 73 48.97 -14.66 13.61
N PRO A 74 48.33 -13.91 14.55
CA PRO A 74 48.05 -14.37 15.93
C PRO A 74 46.87 -13.63 16.63
N PRO A 75 46.76 -13.56 17.97
CA PRO A 75 46.58 -14.65 18.95
C PRO A 75 45.25 -14.54 19.72
N SER A 76 44.87 -15.65 20.36
CA SER A 76 43.94 -15.67 21.49
C SER A 76 44.54 -14.96 22.70
N GLY A 77 43.75 -14.08 23.33
CA GLY A 77 44.07 -13.38 24.57
C GLY A 77 42.80 -13.14 25.39
N GLY A 78 42.77 -13.72 26.60
CA GLY A 78 41.60 -13.85 27.45
C GLY A 78 41.21 -12.62 28.28
N GLY A 79 40.08 -12.76 28.97
CA GLY A 79 39.64 -11.88 30.05
C GLY A 79 38.13 -11.98 30.31
N PRO A 80 37.68 -12.45 31.48
CA PRO A 80 36.28 -12.31 31.89
C PRO A 80 35.99 -10.82 32.14
N ARG A 81 34.97 -10.29 31.47
CA ARG A 81 34.48 -8.93 31.73
C ARG A 81 33.76 -8.90 33.08
N PRO A 82 34.02 -7.90 33.93
CA PRO A 82 33.26 -7.73 35.16
C PRO A 82 31.80 -7.41 34.84
N GLU A 83 30.91 -8.07 35.57
CA GLU A 83 29.46 -7.85 35.56
C GLU A 83 29.17 -6.43 36.08
N VAL A 84 28.68 -5.56 35.19
CA VAL A 84 28.29 -4.20 35.54
C VAL A 84 26.85 -4.25 36.03
N GLU A 85 26.66 -4.02 37.33
CA GLU A 85 25.33 -3.78 37.93
C GLU A 85 24.62 -2.62 37.20
N PRO A 86 23.36 -2.79 36.81
CA PRO A 86 22.60 -1.70 36.18
C PRO A 86 22.27 -0.63 37.23
N LEU A 87 22.87 0.55 37.07
CA LEU A 87 22.50 1.74 37.84
C LEU A 87 20.99 2.06 37.69
N PRO A 88 20.31 2.48 38.77
CA PRO A 88 18.91 2.86 38.73
C PRO A 88 18.71 4.11 37.86
N ARG A 89 17.89 3.98 36.81
CA ARG A 89 17.56 5.10 35.91
C ARG A 89 16.72 6.15 36.65
N PRO A 90 17.10 7.44 36.65
CA PRO A 90 16.27 8.49 37.18
C PRO A 90 15.01 8.69 36.31
N ARG A 91 13.83 8.63 36.95
CA ARG A 91 12.54 9.00 36.36
C ARG A 91 12.55 10.48 35.98
N ARG A 92 12.83 10.79 34.71
CA ARG A 92 12.76 12.16 34.19
C ARG A 92 11.31 12.51 33.87
N ARG A 93 10.66 13.22 34.80
CA ARG A 93 9.41 13.95 34.56
C ARG A 93 9.69 15.03 33.52
N VAL A 94 8.98 15.00 32.40
CA VAL A 94 9.08 16.04 31.37
C VAL A 94 8.00 17.09 31.65
N PRO A 95 8.34 18.35 31.92
CA PRO A 95 7.36 19.41 32.09
C PRO A 95 6.82 19.88 30.73
N ARG A 96 5.54 20.25 30.72
CA ARG A 96 4.86 20.96 29.64
C ARG A 96 5.24 22.44 29.67
N SER A 97 5.72 22.98 28.55
CA SER A 97 5.82 24.41 28.22
C SER A 97 5.75 24.50 26.70
N VAL A 98 4.66 24.95 26.06
CA VAL A 98 4.23 26.35 25.86
C VAL A 98 5.42 27.26 25.57
N ILE A 99 5.66 27.52 24.28
CA ILE A 99 6.35 28.73 23.80
C ILE A 99 5.54 29.29 22.63
N ALA A 100 5.04 30.50 22.87
CA ALA A 100 4.52 31.45 21.91
C ALA A 100 5.58 32.56 21.69
N ALA A 101 5.33 33.42 20.68
CA ALA A 101 6.06 34.64 20.26
C ALA A 101 7.26 34.41 19.33
N GLY A 102 7.53 35.20 18.28
CA GLY A 102 6.96 36.46 17.73
C GLY A 102 7.83 36.84 16.51
N ALA A 103 7.29 37.30 15.37
CA ALA A 103 6.93 38.69 15.00
C ALA A 103 8.02 39.48 14.22
N ALA A 104 7.65 39.98 13.01
CA ALA A 104 8.02 41.26 12.33
C ALA A 104 7.93 41.08 10.79
N VAL A 105 6.89 41.54 10.09
CA VAL A 105 6.58 42.90 9.57
C VAL A 105 7.57 43.41 8.50
N ALA A 106 7.10 43.50 7.26
CA ALA A 106 7.56 44.47 6.27
C ALA A 106 6.36 45.05 5.50
N LEU A 107 6.18 46.36 5.65
CA LEU A 107 5.22 47.23 4.98
C LEU A 107 5.55 47.39 3.49
N VAL A 108 4.55 47.33 2.60
CA VAL A 108 4.50 48.17 1.39
C VAL A 108 3.07 48.65 1.21
N ALA A 109 2.89 49.95 1.38
CA ALA A 109 1.71 50.71 0.98
C ALA A 109 1.97 51.33 -0.40
N ALA A 110 0.97 51.28 -1.29
CA ALA A 110 0.65 52.33 -2.28
C ALA A 110 -0.50 51.86 -3.18
N GLY A 111 -1.50 52.72 -3.40
CA GLY A 111 -2.42 52.60 -4.54
C GLY A 111 -3.90 52.82 -4.24
N ALA A 112 -4.26 54.03 -3.79
CA ALA A 112 -5.62 54.52 -3.87
C ALA A 112 -5.98 54.84 -5.34
N ALA A 113 -7.17 54.43 -5.79
CA ALA A 113 -7.87 55.10 -6.88
C ALA A 113 -9.38 55.07 -6.58
N ALA A 114 -9.93 56.28 -6.48
CA ALA A 114 -11.30 56.59 -6.13
C ALA A 114 -12.28 56.25 -7.25
N TYR A 115 -13.46 55.79 -6.88
CA TYR A 115 -14.70 56.15 -7.58
C TYR A 115 -15.76 56.49 -6.52
N ALA A 116 -16.10 57.77 -6.49
CA ALA A 116 -17.17 58.32 -5.67
C ALA A 116 -18.51 58.21 -6.41
N ALA A 117 -19.53 57.85 -5.62
CA ALA A 117 -20.86 58.43 -5.52
C ALA A 117 -21.67 58.75 -6.81
N PHE A 118 -22.85 58.14 -6.89
CA PHE A 118 -24.23 58.70 -6.97
C PHE A 118 -25.16 57.47 -7.03
N GLY A 119 -26.32 57.31 -6.39
CA GLY A 119 -27.23 58.11 -5.58
C GLY A 119 -28.51 57.26 -5.40
N GLY A 120 -29.39 57.61 -4.46
CA GLY A 120 -30.74 57.02 -4.38
C GLY A 120 -31.15 56.58 -2.98
N ASP A 121 -31.65 57.54 -2.22
CA ASP A 121 -32.43 57.37 -0.99
C ASP A 121 -33.86 56.98 -1.40
N ASP A 122 -34.26 55.74 -1.12
CA ASP A 122 -35.66 55.33 -1.07
C ASP A 122 -35.80 54.18 -0.06
N GLY A 123 -36.57 54.45 0.99
CA GLY A 123 -36.85 53.54 2.09
C GLY A 123 -37.55 52.27 1.62
N GLY A 124 -36.80 51.18 1.54
CA GLY A 124 -37.32 49.83 1.40
C GLY A 124 -37.28 49.13 2.74
N ASP A 125 -38.47 48.83 3.28
CA ASP A 125 -38.68 48.01 4.46
C ASP A 125 -37.68 46.85 4.53
N GLY A 126 -36.90 46.86 5.62
CA GLY A 126 -35.94 45.82 5.96
C GLY A 126 -36.62 44.47 6.08
N ALA A 127 -36.76 43.79 4.94
CA ALA A 127 -37.00 42.36 4.87
C ALA A 127 -35.82 41.70 5.56
N SER A 128 -35.98 41.45 6.86
CA SER A 128 -35.12 40.58 7.65
C SER A 128 -34.88 39.33 6.82
N ALA A 129 -33.70 39.25 6.20
CA ALA A 129 -33.30 38.11 5.40
C ALA A 129 -33.51 36.90 6.30
N LYS A 130 -34.57 36.13 6.02
CA LYS A 130 -34.95 34.95 6.80
C LYS A 130 -33.69 34.12 6.91
N LYS A 131 -33.05 34.12 8.08
CA LYS A 131 -31.90 33.26 8.37
C LYS A 131 -32.32 31.87 7.92
N GLY A 132 -31.73 31.40 6.81
CA GLY A 132 -32.08 30.11 6.24
C GLY A 132 -32.06 29.08 7.36
N SER A 133 -33.20 28.41 7.58
CA SER A 133 -33.31 27.57 8.77
C SER A 133 -32.28 26.45 8.64
N SER A 134 -31.36 26.38 9.59
CA SER A 134 -30.34 25.33 9.63
C SER A 134 -30.93 23.95 9.98
N ALA A 135 -32.26 23.85 10.12
CA ALA A 135 -32.98 22.63 10.46
C ALA A 135 -32.80 21.54 9.39
N TRP A 136 -32.72 21.90 8.10
CA TRP A 136 -32.51 20.91 7.04
C TRP A 136 -31.14 20.21 7.16
N VAL A 137 -30.10 20.96 7.57
CA VAL A 137 -28.74 20.42 7.76
C VAL A 137 -28.74 19.42 8.91
N ASP A 138 -29.44 19.73 10.00
CA ASP A 138 -29.57 18.82 11.14
C ASP A 138 -30.33 17.54 10.75
N GLN A 139 -31.42 17.67 9.99
CA GLN A 139 -32.20 16.53 9.48
C GLN A 139 -31.37 15.66 8.53
N ALA A 140 -30.61 16.28 7.61
CA ALA A 140 -29.71 15.57 6.71
C ALA A 140 -28.60 14.82 7.46
N ALA A 141 -27.97 15.48 8.45
CA ALA A 141 -26.95 14.86 9.27
C ALA A 141 -27.51 13.72 10.14
N GLN A 142 -28.72 13.87 10.69
CA GLN A 142 -29.40 12.80 11.42
C GLN A 142 -29.71 11.61 10.52
N ARG A 143 -30.21 11.85 9.29
CA ARG A 143 -30.42 10.80 8.29
C ARG A 143 -29.13 10.05 8.00
N LEU A 144 -28.05 10.76 7.67
CA LEU A 144 -26.76 10.16 7.34
C LEU A 144 -26.22 9.27 8.47
N ARG A 145 -26.41 9.68 9.74
CA ARG A 145 -26.03 8.83 10.90
C ARG A 145 -26.87 7.56 11.01
N ALA A 146 -28.12 7.60 10.56
CA ALA A 146 -29.03 6.45 10.55
C ALA A 146 -28.86 5.57 9.31
N THR A 147 -28.26 6.08 8.24
CA THR A 147 -28.02 5.33 6.99
C THR A 147 -27.00 4.19 7.23
N PRO A 148 -27.32 2.94 6.84
CA PRO A 148 -26.41 1.81 7.01
C PRO A 148 -25.10 1.93 6.23
N GLY A 149 -25.14 2.59 5.06
CA GLY A 149 -23.98 2.78 4.19
C GLY A 149 -24.38 3.28 2.81
N PHE A 150 -23.40 3.42 1.93
CA PHE A 150 -23.59 3.81 0.53
C PHE A 150 -22.80 2.91 -0.41
N GLN A 151 -23.32 2.71 -1.61
CA GLN A 151 -22.56 2.31 -2.78
C GLN A 151 -22.15 3.57 -3.53
N PHE A 152 -20.85 3.74 -3.72
CA PHE A 152 -20.26 4.81 -4.51
C PHE A 152 -19.79 4.27 -5.85
N SER A 153 -20.09 4.99 -6.92
CA SER A 153 -19.56 4.75 -8.25
C SER A 153 -19.10 6.05 -8.88
N GLY A 154 -17.92 6.05 -9.48
CA GLY A 154 -17.35 7.28 -9.99
C GLY A 154 -16.15 7.06 -10.89
N THR A 155 -15.64 8.18 -11.40
CA THR A 155 -14.39 8.25 -12.14
C THR A 155 -13.52 9.33 -11.55
N LEU A 156 -12.24 9.03 -11.40
CA LEU A 156 -11.22 10.02 -11.05
C LEU A 156 -10.13 10.02 -12.12
N SER A 157 -9.41 11.13 -12.25
CA SER A 157 -8.26 11.21 -13.15
C SER A 157 -6.96 11.08 -12.37
N GLN A 158 -6.13 10.11 -12.72
CA GLN A 158 -4.77 9.95 -12.21
C GLN A 158 -3.80 10.10 -13.37
N ASP A 159 -2.95 11.13 -13.34
CA ASP A 159 -1.98 11.42 -14.41
C ASP A 159 -2.64 11.48 -15.81
N GLY A 160 -3.84 12.06 -15.88
CA GLY A 160 -4.64 12.16 -17.10
C GLY A 160 -5.37 10.87 -17.50
N GLN A 161 -5.19 9.77 -16.76
CA GLN A 161 -5.84 8.49 -17.03
C GLN A 161 -7.10 8.32 -16.17
N PRO A 162 -8.24 7.91 -16.77
CA PRO A 162 -9.46 7.67 -16.03
C PRO A 162 -9.33 6.40 -15.17
N VAL A 163 -9.66 6.54 -13.90
CA VAL A 163 -9.76 5.46 -12.92
C VAL A 163 -11.22 5.29 -12.53
N LYS A 164 -11.80 4.15 -12.87
CA LYS A 164 -13.19 3.82 -12.50
C LYS A 164 -13.20 3.24 -11.10
N VAL A 165 -14.11 3.69 -10.24
CA VAL A 165 -14.21 3.25 -8.85
C VAL A 165 -15.62 2.77 -8.57
N ALA A 166 -15.74 1.64 -7.87
CA ALA A 166 -16.98 1.12 -7.34
C ALA A 166 -16.73 0.58 -5.93
N LEU A 167 -17.28 1.26 -4.91
CA LEU A 167 -17.08 0.93 -3.50
C LEU A 167 -18.43 0.80 -2.80
N LYS A 168 -18.52 -0.13 -1.85
CA LYS A 168 -19.56 -0.16 -0.82
C LYS A 168 -18.92 0.28 0.47
N VAL A 169 -19.47 1.29 1.12
CA VAL A 169 -18.95 1.91 2.34
C VAL A 169 -20.02 1.82 3.40
N GLY A 170 -19.70 1.17 4.52
CA GLY A 170 -20.55 1.04 5.69
C GLY A 170 -20.56 2.30 6.53
N ARG A 171 -21.41 2.30 7.56
CA ARG A 171 -21.69 3.46 8.42
C ARG A 171 -20.46 4.19 8.97
N THR A 172 -19.42 3.46 9.37
CA THR A 172 -18.22 4.03 10.00
C THR A 172 -17.02 4.15 9.06
N GLY A 173 -17.15 3.80 7.78
CA GLY A 173 -16.04 3.83 6.82
C GLY A 173 -15.46 2.47 6.42
N LEU A 174 -15.89 1.36 7.03
CA LEU A 174 -15.54 0.03 6.51
C LEU A 174 -15.98 -0.09 5.05
N ALA A 175 -15.08 -0.47 4.15
CA ALA A 175 -15.40 -0.48 2.73
C ALA A 175 -14.85 -1.68 1.99
N SER A 176 -15.57 -2.10 0.96
CA SER A 176 -15.13 -3.12 0.02
C SER A 176 -15.57 -2.77 -1.40
N GLY A 177 -14.72 -3.07 -2.37
CA GLY A 177 -15.09 -2.91 -3.77
C GLY A 177 -13.91 -3.13 -4.69
N SER A 178 -13.87 -2.32 -5.75
CA SER A 178 -12.81 -2.37 -6.75
C SER A 178 -12.64 -1.04 -7.46
N MET A 179 -11.45 -0.84 -8.01
CA MET A 179 -11.15 0.20 -8.97
C MET A 179 -10.53 -0.40 -10.24
N THR A 180 -10.57 0.33 -11.34
CA THR A 180 -9.90 -0.03 -12.60
C THR A 180 -8.96 1.10 -12.99
N VAL A 181 -7.66 0.82 -12.98
CA VAL A 181 -6.58 1.76 -13.33
C VAL A 181 -5.94 1.28 -14.62
N SER A 182 -5.97 2.09 -15.68
CA SER A 182 -5.42 1.74 -17.00
C SER A 182 -5.90 0.37 -17.50
N GLY A 183 -7.20 0.10 -17.36
CA GLY A 183 -7.84 -1.17 -17.76
C GLY A 183 -7.56 -2.36 -16.82
N ARG A 184 -6.81 -2.17 -15.73
CA ARG A 184 -6.48 -3.23 -14.77
C ARG A 184 -7.34 -3.12 -13.53
N ARG A 185 -8.04 -4.20 -13.20
CA ARG A 185 -8.83 -4.30 -11.98
C ARG A 185 -7.94 -4.41 -10.75
N VAL A 186 -8.29 -3.66 -9.72
CA VAL A 186 -7.72 -3.70 -8.38
C VAL A 186 -8.87 -3.87 -7.40
N ASP A 187 -8.85 -4.91 -6.57
CA ASP A 187 -9.82 -5.04 -5.47
C ASP A 187 -9.35 -4.19 -4.29
N VAL A 188 -10.30 -3.57 -3.59
CA VAL A 188 -10.03 -2.63 -2.48
C VAL A 188 -10.82 -3.06 -1.25
N ILE A 189 -10.20 -2.94 -0.08
CA ILE A 189 -10.89 -2.89 1.20
C ILE A 189 -10.32 -1.76 2.08
N ALA A 190 -11.18 -1.15 2.88
CA ALA A 190 -10.78 -0.25 3.96
C ALA A 190 -11.31 -0.79 5.28
N ILE A 191 -10.41 -0.91 6.26
CA ILE A 191 -10.71 -1.37 7.61
C ILE A 191 -9.78 -0.67 8.60
N ASP A 192 -10.35 -0.16 9.69
CA ASP A 192 -9.71 0.81 10.58
C ASP A 192 -9.06 1.95 9.75
N ASP A 193 -7.84 2.35 10.09
CA ASP A 193 -7.09 3.40 9.40
C ASP A 193 -6.31 2.87 8.18
N GLY A 194 -6.65 1.68 7.69
CA GLY A 194 -5.92 0.95 6.67
C GLY A 194 -6.72 0.72 5.40
N THR A 195 -6.21 1.20 4.25
CA THR A 195 -6.67 0.75 2.93
C THR A 195 -5.74 -0.32 2.38
N PHE A 196 -6.30 -1.44 1.96
CA PHE A 196 -5.60 -2.55 1.35
C PHE A 196 -6.11 -2.80 -0.06
N ILE A 197 -5.19 -3.13 -0.94
CA ILE A 197 -5.48 -3.44 -2.33
C ILE A 197 -4.96 -4.82 -2.71
N LYS A 198 -5.66 -5.47 -3.65
CA LYS A 198 -5.21 -6.70 -4.28
C LYS A 198 -5.20 -6.49 -5.79
N ALA A 199 -4.02 -6.61 -6.39
CA ALA A 199 -3.81 -6.34 -7.80
C ALA A 199 -2.82 -7.33 -8.42
N GLY A 200 -2.87 -7.47 -9.75
CA GLY A 200 -1.93 -8.30 -10.50
C GLY A 200 -0.54 -7.69 -10.63
N THR A 201 0.42 -8.49 -11.10
CA THR A 201 1.83 -8.09 -11.27
C THR A 201 2.00 -6.86 -12.16
N ALA A 202 1.20 -6.74 -13.22
CA ALA A 202 1.27 -5.62 -14.14
C ALA A 202 0.96 -4.28 -13.46
N PHE A 203 -0.02 -4.26 -12.55
CA PHE A 203 -0.32 -3.07 -11.75
C PHE A 203 0.86 -2.69 -10.86
N TRP A 204 1.43 -3.64 -10.10
CA TRP A 204 2.54 -3.35 -9.18
C TRP A 204 3.80 -2.85 -9.88
N ARG A 205 4.09 -3.34 -11.08
CA ARG A 205 5.18 -2.82 -11.92
C ARG A 205 4.98 -1.35 -12.32
N ALA A 206 3.73 -0.94 -12.57
CA ALA A 206 3.40 0.40 -13.03
C ALA A 206 3.23 1.41 -11.90
N SER A 207 2.65 0.99 -10.76
CA SER A 207 2.11 1.90 -9.73
C SER A 207 2.84 1.86 -8.39
N GLY A 208 3.69 0.86 -8.13
CA GLY A 208 4.06 0.48 -6.76
C GLY A 208 5.24 1.19 -6.12
N GLY A 209 6.00 2.03 -6.83
CA GLY A 209 7.26 2.61 -6.34
C GLY A 209 8.38 1.58 -6.03
N GLU A 210 8.03 0.29 -5.98
CA GLU A 210 8.87 -0.89 -5.76
C GLU A 210 8.78 -1.82 -6.98
N SER A 211 9.10 -1.26 -8.15
CA SER A 211 9.04 -1.97 -9.44
C SER A 211 10.02 -3.15 -9.53
N ALA A 212 11.03 -3.19 -8.65
CA ALA A 212 12.04 -4.24 -8.63
C ALA A 212 11.46 -5.63 -8.27
N HIS A 213 10.46 -5.69 -7.37
CA HIS A 213 9.93 -6.96 -6.86
C HIS A 213 8.39 -6.99 -6.77
N PRO A 214 7.67 -6.83 -7.89
CA PRO A 214 6.21 -6.84 -7.91
C PRO A 214 5.61 -8.16 -7.39
N GLU A 215 6.34 -9.27 -7.47
CA GLU A 215 5.98 -10.58 -6.94
C GLU A 215 5.80 -10.62 -5.42
N ASN A 216 6.35 -9.64 -4.68
CA ASN A 216 6.14 -9.53 -3.24
C ASN A 216 4.69 -9.14 -2.90
N TYR A 217 4.02 -8.45 -3.83
CA TYR A 217 2.72 -7.78 -3.64
C TYR A 217 1.62 -8.38 -4.52
N ALA A 218 1.98 -8.85 -5.71
CA ALA A 218 1.04 -9.32 -6.73
C ALA A 218 0.16 -10.48 -6.23
N GLY A 219 -1.14 -10.39 -6.53
CA GLY A 219 -2.12 -11.41 -6.18
C GLY A 219 -2.40 -11.53 -4.68
N ARG A 220 -1.87 -10.63 -3.85
CA ARG A 220 -2.06 -10.61 -2.39
C ARG A 220 -2.66 -9.29 -1.95
N TRP A 221 -3.34 -9.30 -0.81
CA TRP A 221 -3.70 -8.06 -0.15
C TRP A 221 -2.43 -7.37 0.34
N THR A 222 -2.28 -6.11 -0.01
CA THR A 222 -1.12 -5.27 0.27
C THR A 222 -1.64 -3.92 0.73
N LYS A 223 -1.03 -3.33 1.77
CA LYS A 223 -1.39 -1.98 2.20
C LYS A 223 -1.13 -1.03 1.04
N ALA A 224 -2.10 -0.16 0.78
CA ALA A 224 -1.98 0.70 -0.36
C ALA A 224 -0.85 1.73 -0.17
N PRO A 225 -0.06 2.02 -1.22
CA PRO A 225 0.97 3.05 -1.18
C PRO A 225 0.36 4.43 -0.88
N ALA A 226 1.08 5.27 -0.14
CA ALA A 226 0.65 6.66 0.10
C ALA A 226 0.62 7.51 -1.18
N SER A 227 1.37 7.11 -2.22
CA SER A 227 1.35 7.73 -3.54
C SER A 227 0.11 7.37 -4.35
N MET A 228 -0.62 6.33 -3.95
CA MET A 228 -1.89 6.02 -4.58
C MET A 228 -2.90 7.07 -4.11
N PRO A 229 -3.56 7.80 -5.03
CA PRO A 229 -4.64 8.73 -4.68
C PRO A 229 -5.85 7.89 -4.28
N LEU A 230 -5.76 7.28 -3.11
CA LEU A 230 -6.90 6.69 -2.47
C LEU A 230 -7.68 7.80 -1.80
N LEU A 231 -8.98 7.80 -2.03
CA LEU A 231 -9.85 8.57 -1.18
C LEU A 231 -9.65 8.13 0.27
N ASP A 232 -9.63 9.11 1.13
CA ASP A 232 -9.82 8.95 2.56
C ASP A 232 -11.28 8.49 2.78
N ILE A 233 -11.49 7.18 2.74
CA ILE A 233 -12.82 6.56 2.73
C ILE A 233 -13.54 6.84 4.06
N ASP A 234 -12.82 6.74 5.16
CA ASP A 234 -13.31 6.91 6.52
C ASP A 234 -13.66 8.35 6.86
N ASP A 235 -12.86 9.35 6.46
CA ASP A 235 -13.18 10.75 6.76
C ASP A 235 -14.02 11.45 5.68
N VAL A 236 -14.07 10.94 4.45
CA VAL A 236 -14.77 11.61 3.33
C VAL A 236 -16.03 10.87 2.88
N LEU A 237 -16.01 9.54 2.78
CA LEU A 237 -17.12 8.77 2.22
C LEU A 237 -18.03 8.12 3.26
N ALA A 238 -17.57 7.93 4.50
CA ALA A 238 -18.37 7.32 5.55
C ALA A 238 -19.58 8.19 5.93
N PRO A 239 -20.81 7.63 6.02
CA PRO A 239 -22.00 8.40 6.40
C PRO A 239 -21.84 9.22 7.68
N GLN A 240 -21.19 8.65 8.72
CA GLN A 240 -20.94 9.36 9.98
C GLN A 240 -19.96 10.54 9.81
N ALA A 241 -18.93 10.38 8.99
CA ALA A 241 -17.97 11.44 8.72
C ALA A 241 -18.63 12.56 7.90
N ILE A 242 -19.40 12.23 6.86
CA ILE A 242 -20.17 13.22 6.10
C ILE A 242 -21.11 13.99 7.03
N ALA A 243 -21.88 13.30 7.89
CA ALA A 243 -22.76 13.96 8.86
C ALA A 243 -22.01 14.92 9.80
N LYS A 244 -20.82 14.54 10.27
CA LYS A 244 -19.94 15.38 11.09
C LYS A 244 -19.48 16.62 10.31
N GLN A 245 -19.11 16.47 9.04
CA GLN A 245 -18.70 17.58 8.18
C GLN A 245 -19.87 18.54 7.88
N LEU A 246 -21.08 18.03 7.63
CA LEU A 246 -22.27 18.87 7.45
C LEU A 246 -22.56 19.73 8.68
N VAL A 247 -22.49 19.14 9.88
CA VAL A 247 -22.69 19.88 11.13
C VAL A 247 -21.60 20.93 11.34
N LYS A 248 -20.33 20.62 11.06
CA LYS A 248 -19.24 21.62 11.09
C LYS A 248 -19.48 22.75 10.09
N ALA A 249 -20.01 22.44 8.90
CA ALA A 249 -20.32 23.40 7.86
C ALA A 249 -21.69 24.09 8.03
N ARG A 250 -22.43 23.83 9.11
CA ARG A 250 -23.84 24.22 9.29
C ARG A 250 -24.15 25.67 8.96
N ALA A 251 -23.35 26.62 9.44
CA ALA A 251 -23.59 28.04 9.21
C ALA A 251 -23.50 28.43 7.72
N LYS A 252 -22.58 27.79 6.98
CA LYS A 252 -22.40 27.98 5.53
C LYS A 252 -23.45 27.21 4.75
N ALA A 253 -23.71 25.96 5.14
CA ALA A 253 -24.74 25.12 4.53
C ALA A 253 -26.14 25.74 4.65
N ALA A 254 -26.48 26.37 5.78
CA ALA A 254 -27.75 27.08 5.94
C ALA A 254 -27.98 28.23 4.94
N GLN A 255 -26.90 28.73 4.31
CA GLN A 255 -26.93 29.76 3.28
C GLN A 255 -26.82 29.17 1.86
N ALA A 256 -26.67 27.85 1.73
CA ALA A 256 -26.58 27.20 0.43
C ALA A 256 -27.87 27.41 -0.35
N LYS A 257 -27.73 27.97 -1.55
CA LYS A 257 -28.82 28.04 -2.51
C LYS A 257 -28.99 26.67 -3.16
N PRO A 258 -30.24 26.26 -3.48
CA PRO A 258 -30.46 25.12 -4.37
C PRO A 258 -29.66 25.29 -5.67
N ASP A 259 -28.97 24.23 -6.04
CA ASP A 259 -28.27 24.01 -7.30
C ASP A 259 -28.90 22.78 -7.98
N THR A 260 -28.33 22.33 -9.09
CA THR A 260 -28.72 21.08 -9.75
C THR A 260 -27.54 20.12 -9.81
N TYR A 261 -27.79 18.85 -9.47
CA TYR A 261 -26.83 17.77 -9.66
C TYR A 261 -27.49 16.64 -10.44
N GLY A 262 -26.92 16.26 -11.60
CA GLY A 262 -27.50 15.25 -12.47
C GLY A 262 -28.95 15.56 -12.89
N GLY A 263 -29.30 16.84 -13.02
CA GLY A 263 -30.67 17.30 -13.32
C GLY A 263 -31.63 17.32 -12.12
N ALA A 264 -31.24 16.83 -10.95
CA ALA A 264 -32.04 16.88 -9.72
C ALA A 264 -31.69 18.12 -8.87
N PRO A 265 -32.68 18.82 -8.27
CA PRO A 265 -32.42 19.90 -7.33
C PRO A 265 -31.63 19.43 -6.10
N ALA A 266 -30.51 20.09 -5.80
CA ALA A 266 -29.60 19.70 -4.74
C ALA A 266 -29.05 20.90 -3.94
N TYR A 267 -28.80 20.72 -2.65
CA TYR A 267 -27.93 21.60 -1.86
C TYR A 267 -26.48 21.13 -2.02
N ARG A 268 -25.59 22.05 -2.41
CA ARG A 268 -24.14 21.83 -2.36
C ARG A 268 -23.58 22.33 -1.03
N VAL A 269 -22.98 21.43 -0.26
CA VAL A 269 -22.32 21.77 1.01
C VAL A 269 -20.81 21.60 0.85
N ARG A 270 -20.12 22.74 0.82
CA ARG A 270 -18.66 22.81 0.64
C ARG A 270 -17.91 22.67 1.96
N THR A 271 -16.95 21.77 1.98
CA THR A 271 -16.07 21.51 3.13
C THR A 271 -14.60 21.50 2.69
N PRO A 272 -13.62 21.51 3.61
CA PRO A 272 -12.22 21.42 3.21
C PRO A 272 -11.84 20.13 2.47
N GLN A 273 -12.57 19.03 2.73
CA GLN A 273 -12.25 17.71 2.20
C GLN A 273 -13.10 17.32 0.98
N ALA A 274 -14.29 17.88 0.83
CA ALA A 274 -15.21 17.55 -0.26
C ALA A 274 -16.36 18.55 -0.39
N ASP A 275 -17.02 18.52 -1.55
CA ASP A 275 -18.36 19.03 -1.75
C ASP A 275 -19.38 17.89 -1.70
N TYR A 276 -20.40 18.06 -0.86
CA TYR A 276 -21.50 17.10 -0.72
C TYR A 276 -22.76 17.63 -1.38
N TYR A 277 -23.37 16.83 -2.25
CA TYR A 277 -24.61 17.17 -2.93
C TYR A 277 -25.77 16.39 -2.31
N LEU A 278 -26.73 17.10 -1.71
CA LEU A 278 -27.90 16.51 -1.04
C LEU A 278 -29.19 16.94 -1.74
N SER A 279 -30.18 16.06 -1.88
CA SER A 279 -31.48 16.43 -2.46
C SER A 279 -32.14 17.58 -1.69
N THR A 280 -32.80 18.52 -2.36
CA THR A 280 -33.52 19.60 -1.66
C THR A 280 -34.83 19.13 -1.01
N ALA A 281 -35.40 18.04 -1.51
CA ALA A 281 -36.57 17.41 -0.89
C ALA A 281 -36.15 16.62 0.35
N ALA A 282 -36.94 16.73 1.43
CA ALA A 282 -36.85 15.82 2.55
C ALA A 282 -37.02 14.38 2.04
N PRO A 283 -36.21 13.41 2.50
CA PRO A 283 -35.38 13.47 3.71
C PRO A 283 -33.91 13.93 3.48
N TYR A 284 -33.62 14.73 2.46
CA TYR A 284 -32.28 15.26 2.13
C TYR A 284 -31.24 14.16 1.90
N LYS A 285 -31.50 13.31 0.89
CA LYS A 285 -30.64 12.18 0.54
C LYS A 285 -29.32 12.67 -0.03
N LEU A 286 -28.21 12.00 0.32
CA LEU A 286 -26.94 12.21 -0.37
C LEU A 286 -27.05 11.70 -1.81
N LEU A 287 -26.67 12.54 -2.76
CA LEU A 287 -26.69 12.23 -4.20
C LEU A 287 -25.29 12.00 -4.75
N SER A 288 -24.32 12.81 -4.32
CA SER A 288 -22.93 12.73 -4.78
C SER A 288 -21.94 13.32 -3.80
N VAL A 289 -20.69 12.87 -3.91
CA VAL A 289 -19.52 13.40 -3.22
C VAL A 289 -18.46 13.77 -4.24
N HIS A 290 -18.00 15.02 -4.22
CA HIS A 290 -16.88 15.49 -5.01
C HIS A 290 -15.72 15.73 -4.04
N ALA A 291 -14.82 14.77 -3.91
CA ALA A 291 -13.74 14.92 -2.95
C ALA A 291 -12.70 15.92 -3.46
N ALA A 292 -12.14 16.70 -2.54
CA ALA A 292 -11.05 17.61 -2.85
C ALA A 292 -9.77 16.79 -3.10
N GLY A 293 -8.99 17.16 -4.11
CA GLY A 293 -7.70 16.53 -4.38
C GLY A 293 -7.35 16.46 -5.86
N GLN A 294 -6.30 15.72 -6.17
CA GLN A 294 -5.87 15.53 -7.55
C GLN A 294 -6.96 14.82 -8.37
N GLY A 295 -7.37 15.45 -9.47
CA GLY A 295 -8.36 14.90 -10.39
C GLY A 295 -9.81 15.08 -9.97
N ASP A 296 -10.08 15.88 -8.92
CA ASP A 296 -11.42 16.26 -8.42
C ASP A 296 -12.45 15.12 -8.51
N PRO A 297 -12.19 13.99 -7.83
CA PRO A 297 -12.93 12.76 -8.02
C PRO A 297 -14.41 12.92 -7.63
N GLU A 298 -15.30 12.51 -8.54
CA GLU A 298 -16.74 12.59 -8.38
C GLU A 298 -17.35 11.19 -8.21
N PHE A 299 -18.18 11.02 -7.17
CA PHE A 299 -18.84 9.78 -6.84
C PHE A 299 -20.34 9.96 -6.70
N ALA A 300 -21.10 9.31 -7.58
CA ALA A 300 -22.52 9.10 -7.37
C ALA A 300 -22.73 8.19 -6.15
N ALA A 301 -23.69 8.55 -5.28
CA ALA A 301 -24.00 7.83 -4.06
C ALA A 301 -25.37 7.16 -4.15
N ALA A 302 -25.42 5.85 -3.89
CA ALA A 302 -26.65 5.08 -3.76
C ALA A 302 -26.72 4.48 -2.34
N GLU A 303 -27.80 4.73 -1.61
CA GLU A 303 -27.97 4.24 -0.24
C GLU A 303 -28.03 2.71 -0.20
N LEU A 304 -27.28 2.09 0.72
CA LEU A 304 -27.39 0.64 0.98
C LEU A 304 -28.61 0.39 1.85
N THR A 305 -29.57 -0.36 1.32
CA THR A 305 -30.76 -0.79 2.08
C THR A 305 -30.45 -1.94 3.02
N ASP A 306 -29.48 -2.78 2.68
CA ASP A 306 -28.99 -3.89 3.48
C ASP A 306 -27.44 -3.90 3.47
N PRO A 307 -26.77 -3.70 4.63
CA PRO A 307 -25.32 -3.76 4.71
C PRO A 307 -24.77 -5.20 4.82
N ALA A 308 -25.61 -6.23 5.01
CA ALA A 308 -25.14 -7.61 5.19
C ALA A 308 -24.26 -8.13 4.03
N PRO A 309 -24.53 -7.83 2.74
CA PRO A 309 -23.66 -8.22 1.64
C PRO A 309 -22.26 -7.58 1.71
N LEU A 310 -22.15 -6.35 2.22
CA LEU A 310 -20.84 -5.71 2.43
C LEU A 310 -20.03 -6.47 3.48
N PHE A 311 -20.63 -6.81 4.62
CA PHE A 311 -19.95 -7.56 5.67
C PHE A 311 -19.59 -8.99 5.25
N ALA A 312 -20.47 -9.66 4.49
CA ALA A 312 -20.19 -10.96 3.90
C ALA A 312 -19.02 -10.92 2.92
N GLU A 313 -18.85 -9.82 2.18
CA GLU A 313 -17.71 -9.59 1.29
C GLU A 313 -16.42 -9.27 2.06
N LEU A 314 -16.50 -8.46 3.11
CA LEU A 314 -15.35 -8.01 3.91
C LEU A 314 -14.69 -9.14 4.70
N ARG A 315 -15.46 -9.96 5.43
CA ARG A 315 -14.92 -11.01 6.30
C ARG A 315 -13.86 -11.91 5.64
N PRO A 316 -14.13 -12.56 4.49
CA PRO A 316 -13.12 -13.41 3.84
C PRO A 316 -11.95 -12.60 3.26
N ARG A 317 -12.12 -11.31 2.96
CA ARG A 317 -11.02 -10.46 2.49
C ARG A 317 -10.10 -10.09 3.64
N VAL A 318 -10.66 -9.68 4.78
CA VAL A 318 -9.93 -9.33 6.01
C VAL A 318 -9.23 -10.56 6.62
N ALA A 319 -9.87 -11.74 6.58
CA ALA A 319 -9.22 -12.99 6.98
C ALA A 319 -7.93 -13.31 6.20
N ARG A 320 -7.76 -12.72 5.01
CA ARG A 320 -6.56 -12.88 4.16
C ARG A 320 -5.56 -11.72 4.30
N LEU A 321 -5.74 -10.83 5.27
CA LEU A 321 -4.79 -9.75 5.55
C LEU A 321 -3.57 -10.21 6.35
N ALA A 322 -3.57 -11.41 6.94
CA ALA A 322 -2.39 -11.93 7.64
C ALA A 322 -1.13 -11.88 6.75
N GLY A 323 -0.12 -11.15 7.20
CA GLY A 323 1.13 -10.93 6.45
C GLY A 323 0.93 -10.12 5.16
N ALA A 324 -0.09 -9.26 5.10
CA ALA A 324 -0.29 -8.29 4.04
C ALA A 324 0.94 -7.38 3.97
N PRO A 325 1.65 -7.29 2.84
CA PRO A 325 2.83 -6.45 2.74
C PRO A 325 2.50 -4.96 2.88
N ASP A 326 3.47 -4.18 3.33
CA ASP A 326 3.44 -2.71 3.33
C ASP A 326 4.59 -2.18 2.44
N PRO A 327 4.29 -1.65 1.24
CA PRO A 327 5.31 -1.07 0.36
C PRO A 327 6.04 0.14 0.94
N ARG A 328 5.51 0.75 2.01
CA ARG A 328 6.15 1.88 2.70
C ARG A 328 7.25 1.44 3.64
N LEU A 329 7.24 0.18 4.07
CA LEU A 329 8.22 -0.39 4.99
C LEU A 329 9.36 -1.02 4.18
N ARG A 330 10.42 -0.24 3.96
CA ARG A 330 11.61 -0.69 3.21
C ARG A 330 12.70 -1.10 4.17
N PHE A 331 13.40 -2.19 3.83
CA PHE A 331 14.48 -2.72 4.63
C PHE A 331 15.75 -2.84 3.80
N GLN A 332 16.87 -2.46 4.39
CA GLN A 332 18.20 -2.83 3.91
C GLN A 332 18.55 -4.20 4.52
N PRO A 333 18.67 -5.27 3.71
CA PRO A 333 19.19 -6.54 4.20
C PRO A 333 20.69 -6.44 4.45
N GLY A 334 21.15 -7.08 5.54
CA GLY A 334 22.56 -7.31 5.84
C GLY A 334 23.07 -8.63 5.26
N LYS A 335 24.28 -9.03 5.67
CA LYS A 335 24.89 -10.28 5.22
C LYS A 335 24.08 -11.49 5.70
N LEU A 336 23.64 -12.32 4.76
CA LEU A 336 23.01 -13.61 5.03
C LEU A 336 24.01 -14.56 5.67
N THR A 337 23.59 -15.25 6.74
CA THR A 337 24.36 -16.33 7.37
C THR A 337 23.51 -17.59 7.52
N PHE A 338 24.19 -18.74 7.58
CA PHE A 338 23.58 -20.03 7.88
C PHE A 338 23.85 -20.41 9.33
N ILE A 339 22.88 -21.06 9.96
CA ILE A 339 22.96 -21.55 11.33
C ILE A 339 22.48 -22.99 11.34
N ASN A 340 23.29 -23.89 11.91
CA ASN A 340 22.99 -25.32 12.03
C ASN A 340 22.59 -25.96 10.70
N CYS A 341 23.31 -25.65 9.62
CA CYS A 341 23.07 -26.23 8.29
C CYS A 341 24.06 -27.36 8.00
N ASP A 342 25.30 -27.24 8.47
CA ASP A 342 26.31 -28.26 8.27
C ASP A 342 26.00 -29.47 9.15
N GLU A 343 26.04 -30.65 8.55
CA GLU A 343 25.79 -31.95 9.19
C GLU A 343 24.37 -32.12 9.81
N ASN A 344 23.48 -31.15 9.61
CA ASN A 344 22.13 -31.16 10.17
C ASN A 344 21.08 -31.60 9.14
N THR A 345 20.72 -32.87 9.19
CA THR A 345 19.66 -33.43 8.34
C THR A 345 18.25 -32.96 8.70
N ASN A 346 18.05 -32.33 9.87
CA ASN A 346 16.75 -31.90 10.35
C ASN A 346 16.34 -30.51 9.84
N GLY A 347 17.30 -29.68 9.43
CA GLY A 347 17.00 -28.41 8.79
C GLY A 347 18.22 -27.52 8.62
N CYS A 348 18.02 -26.40 7.93
CA CYS A 348 19.02 -25.35 7.77
C CYS A 348 18.38 -24.01 8.09
N THR A 349 18.96 -23.27 9.05
CA THR A 349 18.43 -21.96 9.43
C THR A 349 19.15 -20.86 8.68
N VAL A 350 18.37 -20.04 7.96
CA VAL A 350 18.82 -18.81 7.32
C VAL A 350 18.63 -17.67 8.30
N SER A 351 19.66 -16.85 8.49
CA SER A 351 19.66 -15.68 9.37
C SER A 351 20.07 -14.43 8.60
N VAL A 352 19.24 -13.40 8.63
CA VAL A 352 19.46 -12.16 7.87
C VAL A 352 19.23 -10.96 8.79
N PRO A 353 20.27 -10.18 9.12
CA PRO A 353 20.11 -8.86 9.72
C PRO A 353 19.34 -7.94 8.77
N ALA A 354 18.53 -7.05 9.31
CA ALA A 354 17.70 -6.15 8.54
C ALA A 354 17.60 -4.80 9.25
N THR A 355 17.64 -3.72 8.48
CA THR A 355 17.46 -2.36 9.00
C THR A 355 16.34 -1.67 8.25
N LEU A 356 15.33 -1.16 8.96
CA LEU A 356 14.25 -0.37 8.35
C LEU A 356 14.82 0.95 7.83
N THR A 357 14.74 1.19 6.53
CA THR A 357 15.21 2.41 5.84
C THR A 357 14.09 3.36 5.48
N SER A 358 12.83 2.91 5.47
CA SER A 358 11.67 3.77 5.20
C SER A 358 10.45 3.28 5.98
N PRO A 359 9.58 4.19 6.50
CA PRO A 359 9.71 5.65 6.47
C PRO A 359 10.81 6.17 7.40
N ASP A 360 11.27 7.40 7.19
CA ASP A 360 12.20 8.08 8.10
C ASP A 360 11.53 8.37 9.46
N GLY A 361 12.35 8.53 10.50
CA GLY A 361 11.89 8.87 11.84
C GLY A 361 11.42 7.68 12.66
N ALA A 362 10.31 7.85 13.39
CA ALA A 362 9.77 6.84 14.29
C ALA A 362 9.30 5.59 13.52
N VAL A 363 9.52 4.42 14.10
CA VAL A 363 8.99 3.16 13.56
C VAL A 363 7.47 3.22 13.64
N PRO A 364 6.73 2.98 12.53
CA PRO A 364 5.28 2.93 12.58
C PRO A 364 4.80 1.88 13.58
N SER A 365 3.76 2.21 14.35
CA SER A 365 3.16 1.25 15.28
C SER A 365 2.69 0.00 14.52
N GLY A 366 2.97 -1.18 15.07
CA GLY A 366 2.67 -2.45 14.41
C GLY A 366 3.58 -2.82 13.23
N ALA A 367 4.64 -2.05 12.94
CA ALA A 367 5.56 -2.38 11.84
C ALA A 367 6.23 -3.75 12.05
N ARG A 368 6.23 -4.57 11.01
CA ARG A 368 6.81 -5.91 11.00
C ARG A 368 7.69 -6.11 9.78
N ALA A 369 8.69 -6.97 9.92
CA ALA A 369 9.50 -7.45 8.81
C ALA A 369 9.30 -8.96 8.64
N ALA A 370 9.18 -9.40 7.40
CA ALA A 370 9.06 -10.81 7.04
C ALA A 370 10.19 -11.24 6.11
N LEU A 371 10.90 -12.28 6.53
CA LEU A 371 11.91 -12.99 5.76
C LEU A 371 11.26 -14.09 4.95
N ARG A 372 11.63 -14.18 3.67
CA ARG A 372 11.41 -15.33 2.80
C ARG A 372 12.74 -15.77 2.24
N ALA A 373 13.13 -17.01 2.48
CA ALA A 373 14.37 -17.56 1.98
C ALA A 373 14.15 -18.85 1.20
N THR A 374 14.96 -19.05 0.17
CA THR A 374 15.03 -20.28 -0.62
C THR A 374 16.45 -20.79 -0.60
N VAL A 375 16.66 -22.00 -0.12
CA VAL A 375 17.97 -22.67 -0.10
C VAL A 375 18.10 -23.51 -1.36
N THR A 376 19.24 -23.44 -2.03
CA THR A 376 19.52 -24.12 -3.31
C THR A 376 20.88 -24.78 -3.28
N SER A 377 21.05 -25.84 -4.08
CA SER A 377 22.37 -26.41 -4.42
C SER A 377 22.41 -26.61 -5.93
N GLY A 378 23.30 -25.88 -6.61
CA GLY A 378 23.20 -25.67 -8.06
C GLY A 378 21.82 -25.13 -8.46
N ASN A 379 21.20 -25.75 -9.46
CA ASN A 379 19.86 -25.38 -9.96
C ASN A 379 18.71 -26.05 -9.18
N ARG A 380 18.99 -26.79 -8.10
CA ARG A 380 17.98 -27.52 -7.34
C ARG A 380 17.57 -26.76 -6.09
N SER A 381 16.27 -26.53 -5.93
CA SER A 381 15.71 -26.04 -4.67
C SER A 381 15.74 -27.13 -3.60
N LEU A 382 16.34 -26.83 -2.46
CA LEU A 382 16.37 -27.69 -1.27
C LEU A 382 15.21 -27.40 -0.30
N GLY A 383 14.59 -26.22 -0.45
CA GLY A 383 13.36 -25.84 0.23
C GLY A 383 13.22 -24.33 0.41
N THR A 384 12.09 -23.90 0.94
CA THR A 384 11.81 -22.50 1.27
C THR A 384 11.40 -22.37 2.74
N CYS A 385 11.70 -21.24 3.35
CA CYS A 385 11.26 -20.91 4.70
C CYS A 385 10.77 -19.47 4.81
N LYS A 386 9.96 -19.23 5.84
CA LYS A 386 9.45 -17.90 6.19
C LYS A 386 9.66 -17.64 7.67
N GLY A 387 9.92 -16.40 8.02
CA GLY A 387 9.96 -15.91 9.39
C GLY A 387 9.50 -14.47 9.43
N SER A 388 8.96 -14.00 10.55
CA SER A 388 8.65 -12.58 10.72
C SER A 388 8.87 -12.14 12.15
N GLY A 389 9.05 -10.84 12.34
CA GLY A 389 9.24 -10.24 13.66
C GLY A 389 8.83 -8.78 13.69
N PRO A 390 8.49 -8.23 14.87
CA PRO A 390 8.22 -6.82 15.04
C PRO A 390 9.51 -6.02 14.79
N VAL A 391 9.37 -4.83 14.21
CA VAL A 391 10.48 -3.90 14.03
C VAL A 391 10.70 -3.13 15.34
N PRO A 392 11.87 -3.26 15.99
CA PRO A 392 12.16 -2.52 17.22
C PRO A 392 12.41 -1.02 16.94
N ASP A 393 12.33 -0.19 17.98
CA ASP A 393 12.53 1.28 17.88
C ASP A 393 13.91 1.68 17.32
N ASN A 394 14.95 0.86 17.54
CA ASN A 394 16.28 1.05 16.95
C ASN A 394 16.36 0.63 15.47
N ARG A 395 15.23 0.26 14.87
CA ARG A 395 15.03 -0.04 13.44
C ARG A 395 15.78 -1.27 12.93
N SER A 396 16.48 -2.00 13.80
CA SER A 396 17.40 -3.08 13.42
C SER A 396 17.00 -4.39 14.07
N LEU A 397 16.85 -5.44 13.28
CA LEU A 397 16.47 -6.77 13.74
C LEU A 397 17.20 -7.88 12.97
N VAL A 398 17.18 -9.10 13.52
CA VAL A 398 17.68 -10.28 12.82
C VAL A 398 16.52 -11.23 12.59
N LEU A 399 16.19 -11.46 11.33
CA LEU A 399 15.16 -12.41 10.94
C LEU A 399 15.78 -13.78 10.74
N ARG A 400 15.06 -14.82 11.16
CA ARG A 400 15.47 -16.22 11.00
C ARG A 400 14.33 -17.06 10.47
N CYS A 401 14.65 -18.03 9.63
CA CYS A 401 13.73 -19.10 9.27
C CYS A 401 14.50 -20.38 8.97
N THR A 402 13.86 -21.52 9.20
CA THR A 402 14.49 -22.83 9.01
C THR A 402 13.83 -23.56 7.85
N VAL A 403 14.63 -23.92 6.85
CA VAL A 403 14.22 -24.86 5.81
C VAL A 403 14.17 -26.24 6.45
N THR A 404 12.98 -26.82 6.45
CA THR A 404 12.74 -28.21 6.83
C THR A 404 12.04 -28.89 5.65
N GLY A 405 12.40 -30.13 5.36
CA GLY A 405 11.78 -30.82 4.24
C GLY A 405 12.56 -32.03 3.75
N ARG A 406 11.88 -32.87 2.95
CA ARG A 406 12.47 -34.08 2.38
C ARG A 406 13.63 -33.77 1.45
N ALA A 407 13.54 -32.70 0.65
CA ALA A 407 14.59 -32.31 -0.29
C ALA A 407 15.90 -31.97 0.45
N TRP A 408 15.85 -31.07 1.43
CA TRP A 408 16.97 -30.78 2.33
C TRP A 408 17.55 -32.04 2.98
N ARG A 409 16.70 -32.84 3.65
CA ARG A 409 17.15 -34.04 4.38
C ARG A 409 17.85 -35.05 3.47
N THR A 410 17.30 -35.28 2.28
CA THR A 410 17.84 -36.23 1.30
C THR A 410 19.18 -35.73 0.77
N TRP A 411 19.28 -34.44 0.45
CA TRP A 411 20.51 -33.82 -0.04
C TRP A 411 21.60 -33.83 1.04
N MET A 412 21.30 -33.39 2.26
CA MET A 412 22.27 -33.38 3.37
C MET A 412 22.74 -34.79 3.72
N LYS A 413 21.84 -35.78 3.73
CA LYS A 413 22.24 -37.17 3.95
C LYS A 413 23.18 -37.66 2.83
N ALA A 414 22.86 -37.40 1.56
CA ALA A 414 23.72 -37.76 0.45
C ALA A 414 25.08 -37.04 0.52
N ALA A 415 25.12 -35.77 0.94
CA ALA A 415 26.36 -35.04 1.15
C ALA A 415 27.20 -35.71 2.24
N LEU A 416 26.59 -36.08 3.38
CA LEU A 416 27.27 -36.76 4.49
C LEU A 416 27.79 -38.14 4.08
N ASP A 417 27.03 -38.89 3.28
CA ASP A 417 27.39 -40.24 2.84
C ASP A 417 28.49 -40.25 1.76
N ASN A 418 28.69 -39.14 1.03
CA ASN A 418 29.64 -39.05 -0.08
C ASN A 418 30.73 -38.00 0.18
N PRO A 419 31.99 -38.38 0.42
CA PRO A 419 33.05 -37.42 0.69
C PRO A 419 33.25 -36.46 -0.50
N GLY A 420 33.34 -35.16 -0.23
CA GLY A 420 33.53 -34.13 -1.25
C GLY A 420 33.02 -32.76 -0.80
N SER A 421 33.15 -31.76 -1.70
CA SER A 421 32.52 -30.44 -1.53
C SER A 421 31.11 -30.48 -2.10
N HIS A 422 30.14 -30.02 -1.31
CA HIS A 422 28.71 -29.99 -1.66
C HIS A 422 28.20 -28.55 -1.49
N PRO A 423 28.43 -27.66 -2.46
CA PRO A 423 28.08 -26.26 -2.33
C PRO A 423 26.57 -26.08 -2.25
N TYR A 424 26.15 -25.19 -1.36
CA TYR A 424 24.78 -24.72 -1.23
C TYR A 424 24.76 -23.21 -0.95
N GLY A 425 23.68 -22.57 -1.36
CA GLY A 425 23.45 -21.15 -1.19
C GLY A 425 22.01 -20.85 -0.82
N ALA A 426 21.71 -19.58 -0.60
CA ALA A 426 20.35 -19.14 -0.37
C ALA A 426 20.10 -17.77 -0.96
N THR A 427 18.89 -17.58 -1.45
CA THR A 427 18.34 -16.25 -1.73
C THR A 427 17.37 -15.88 -0.62
N ALA A 428 17.48 -14.66 -0.12
CA ALA A 428 16.59 -14.14 0.91
C ALA A 428 16.00 -12.81 0.50
N ARG A 429 14.76 -12.57 0.92
CA ARG A 429 14.03 -11.32 0.70
C ARG A 429 13.36 -10.90 1.99
N ILE A 430 13.38 -9.60 2.23
CA ILE A 430 12.74 -8.98 3.40
C ILE A 430 11.64 -8.07 2.89
N VAL A 431 10.43 -8.27 3.40
CA VAL A 431 9.26 -7.49 3.03
C VAL A 431 8.63 -6.97 4.32
N GLY A 432 8.30 -5.69 4.36
CA GLY A 432 7.52 -5.15 5.48
C GLY A 432 6.09 -5.67 5.45
N GLU A 433 5.51 -5.95 6.61
CA GLU A 433 4.13 -6.37 6.76
C GLU A 433 3.33 -5.30 7.52
N ALA A 434 2.11 -5.05 7.05
CA ALA A 434 1.16 -4.11 7.64
C ALA A 434 0.26 -4.74 8.70
N VAL A 435 0.05 -6.06 8.63
CA VAL A 435 -0.92 -6.79 9.48
C VAL A 435 -0.33 -8.12 9.91
N ALA A 436 -0.18 -8.28 11.22
CA ALA A 436 0.21 -9.53 11.85
C ALA A 436 -0.91 -10.57 11.79
N ALA A 437 -0.56 -11.85 11.89
CA ALA A 437 -1.55 -12.93 11.81
C ALA A 437 -2.55 -12.91 12.99
N ASP A 438 -2.10 -12.51 14.18
CA ASP A 438 -2.89 -12.39 15.39
C ASP A 438 -3.82 -11.15 15.39
N GLU A 439 -3.43 -10.07 14.71
CA GLU A 439 -4.25 -8.86 14.54
C GLU A 439 -5.52 -9.09 13.72
N VAL A 440 -5.52 -10.08 12.80
CA VAL A 440 -6.68 -10.38 11.95
C VAL A 440 -7.93 -10.70 12.77
N SER A 441 -7.78 -11.33 13.94
CA SER A 441 -8.92 -11.64 14.81
C SER A 441 -9.59 -10.38 15.37
N GLY A 442 -8.81 -9.34 15.71
CA GLY A 442 -9.31 -8.05 16.16
C GLY A 442 -10.03 -7.30 15.04
N LEU A 443 -9.48 -7.32 13.82
CA LEU A 443 -10.12 -6.74 12.64
C LEU A 443 -11.46 -7.42 12.32
N LEU A 444 -11.52 -8.75 12.39
CA LEU A 444 -12.77 -9.49 12.19
C LEU A 444 -13.81 -9.16 13.28
N ALA A 445 -13.37 -8.99 14.53
CA ALA A 445 -14.26 -8.60 15.61
C ALA A 445 -14.81 -7.17 15.42
N GLU A 446 -14.04 -6.25 14.82
CA GLU A 446 -14.55 -4.91 14.46
C GLU A 446 -15.65 -5.00 13.41
N ILE A 447 -15.46 -5.79 12.36
CA ILE A 447 -16.52 -6.03 11.36
C ILE A 447 -17.79 -6.56 12.03
N ASP A 448 -17.65 -7.50 12.97
CA ASP A 448 -18.79 -8.10 13.66
C ASP A 448 -19.50 -7.13 14.61
N ARG A 449 -18.81 -6.13 15.18
CA ARG A 449 -19.43 -5.07 15.99
C ARG A 449 -20.31 -4.12 15.16
N GLN A 450 -20.07 -4.03 13.86
CA GLN A 450 -20.78 -3.10 12.98
C GLN A 450 -21.99 -3.71 12.27
N ARG A 451 -22.11 -5.04 12.29
CA ARG A 451 -23.28 -5.77 11.81
C ARG A 451 -24.46 -5.58 12.75
#